data_AF-A0A928SBD7-F1
#
_entry.id   AF-A0A928SBD7-F1
#
_cell.length_a   1.000
_cell.length_b   1.000
_cell.length_c   1.000
_cell.angle_alpha   90.00
_cell.angle_beta   90.00
_cell.angle_gamma   90.00
#
_symmetry.space_group_name_H-M   'P 1'
#
loop_
_entity.id
_entity.type
_entity.pdbx_description
1 polymer ?
#
loop_
_entity_poly.entity_id
_entity_poly.type
_entity_poly.pdbx_seq_one_letter_code
_entity_poly.pdbx_strand_id
1 'polypeptide(L)'
;MAYKFEQLEVWQLALEYIDLIYTLAEQLPRSEEFNLKSQIIHAATSVALNIAEGSTSQSDAEQARFLGFAVRSLIETVACQHLISRRGYLKEVEQLR
;
A
#
# COMPACT_ATOMS: atom_id res chain seq x y z
N MET A 1 18.23 14.51 -10.79
CA MET A 1 18.42 13.22 -11.47
C MET A 1 17.29 12.33 -11.00
N ALA A 2 16.47 11.80 -11.90
CA ALA A 2 15.38 10.88 -11.54
C ALA A 2 15.95 9.49 -11.23
N TYR A 3 15.47 8.83 -10.18
CA TYR A 3 15.82 7.43 -9.93
C TYR A 3 15.09 6.52 -10.92
N LYS A 4 15.67 5.37 -11.26
CA LYS A 4 15.09 4.45 -12.28
C LYS A 4 13.67 4.00 -11.95
N PHE A 5 13.33 3.79 -10.68
CA PHE A 5 11.98 3.37 -10.30
C PHE A 5 10.91 4.43 -10.57
N GLU A 6 11.26 5.71 -10.62
CA GLU A 6 10.29 6.79 -10.81
C GLU A 6 9.59 6.71 -12.18
N GLN A 7 10.20 5.99 -13.13
CA GLN A 7 9.65 5.73 -14.46
C GLN A 7 8.87 4.41 -14.56
N LEU A 8 8.85 3.59 -13.50
CA LEU A 8 8.12 2.33 -13.51
C LEU A 8 6.62 2.62 -13.36
N GLU A 9 5.82 2.18 -14.32
CA GLU A 9 4.35 2.29 -14.28
C GLU A 9 3.78 1.68 -12.99
N VAL A 10 4.27 0.50 -12.59
CA VAL A 10 3.82 -0.16 -11.36
C VAL A 10 4.12 0.66 -10.09
N TRP A 11 5.17 1.48 -10.10
CA TRP A 11 5.46 2.37 -8.98
C TRP A 11 4.52 3.57 -8.97
N GLN A 12 4.21 4.15 -10.13
CA GLN A 12 3.26 5.25 -10.26
C GLN A 12 1.84 4.82 -9.84
N LEU A 13 1.39 3.64 -10.28
CA LEU A 13 0.13 3.02 -9.85
C LEU A 13 0.12 2.77 -8.33
N ALA A 14 1.26 2.39 -7.74
CA ALA A 14 1.34 2.22 -6.29
C ALA A 14 1.17 3.56 -5.55
N LEU A 15 1.66 4.68 -6.10
CA LEU A 15 1.42 6.00 -5.52
C LEU A 15 -0.06 6.40 -5.59
N GLU A 16 -0.71 6.21 -6.73
CA GLU A 16 -2.15 6.46 -6.89
C GLU A 16 -2.97 5.61 -5.90
N TYR A 17 -2.59 4.33 -5.74
CA TYR A 17 -3.19 3.45 -4.75
C TYR A 17 -3.00 3.96 -3.32
N ILE A 18 -1.81 4.45 -2.97
CA ILE A 18 -1.53 5.02 -1.65
C ILE A 18 -2.41 6.24 -1.39
N ASP A 19 -2.56 7.16 -2.35
CA ASP A 19 -3.41 8.35 -2.20
C ASP A 19 -4.88 7.99 -1.91
N LEU A 20 -5.40 6.94 -2.56
CA LEU A 20 -6.73 6.39 -2.28
C LEU A 20 -6.83 5.83 -0.86
N ILE A 21 -5.78 5.13 -0.40
CA ILE A 21 -5.74 4.59 0.97
C ILE A 21 -5.67 5.71 2.01
N TYR A 22 -4.92 6.78 1.78
CA TYR A 22 -4.93 7.95 2.67
C TYR A 22 -6.32 8.58 2.76
N THR A 23 -6.98 8.78 1.61
CA THR A 23 -8.36 9.30 1.55
C THR A 23 -9.36 8.40 2.30
N LEU A 24 -9.20 7.07 2.21
CA LEU A 24 -10.01 6.12 2.97
C LEU A 24 -9.71 6.22 4.48
N ALA A 25 -8.43 6.27 4.85
CA ALA A 25 -7.96 6.28 6.22
C ALA A 25 -8.41 7.54 6.99
N GLU A 26 -8.58 8.68 6.31
CA GLU A 26 -9.12 9.92 6.89
C GLU A 26 -10.58 9.79 7.36
N GLN A 27 -11.34 8.84 6.83
CA GLN A 27 -12.74 8.61 7.21
C GLN A 27 -12.86 7.75 8.48
N LEU A 28 -11.76 7.16 8.95
CA LEU A 28 -11.76 6.33 10.15
C LEU A 28 -11.91 7.18 11.42
N PRO A 29 -12.60 6.65 12.45
CA PRO A 29 -12.74 7.37 13.71
C PRO A 29 -11.39 7.54 14.40
N ARG A 30 -11.25 8.61 15.19
CA ARG A 30 -10.01 8.92 15.94
C ARG A 30 -9.52 7.78 16.85
N SER A 31 -10.41 6.88 17.28
CA SER A 31 -10.05 5.69 18.05
C SER A 31 -9.17 4.69 17.27
N GLU A 32 -9.12 4.79 15.95
CA GLU A 32 -8.33 3.92 15.07
C GLU A 32 -7.03 4.57 14.59
N GLU A 33 -6.70 5.78 15.06
CA GLU A 33 -5.50 6.56 14.62
C GLU A 33 -4.21 5.74 14.70
N PHE A 34 -4.01 5.03 15.81
CA PHE A 34 -2.85 4.17 16.06
C PHE A 34 -3.13 2.67 15.85
N ASN A 35 -4.27 2.34 15.22
CA ASN A 35 -4.72 0.97 14.97
C ASN A 35 -4.93 0.76 13.46
N LEU A 36 -6.16 0.60 12.98
CA LEU A 36 -6.42 0.31 11.56
C LEU A 36 -5.96 1.43 10.62
N LYS A 37 -6.00 2.70 11.07
CA LYS A 37 -5.56 3.84 10.26
C LYS A 37 -4.06 3.82 10.00
N SER A 38 -3.24 3.68 11.06
CA SER A 38 -1.79 3.57 10.90
C SER A 38 -1.39 2.30 10.16
N GLN A 39 -2.06 1.17 10.43
CA GLN A 39 -1.73 -0.11 9.80
C GLN A 39 -1.97 -0.08 8.29
N ILE A 40 -3.14 0.39 7.84
CA ILE A 40 -3.48 0.40 6.41
C ILE A 40 -2.58 1.36 5.62
N ILE A 41 -2.23 2.51 6.20
CA ILE A 41 -1.32 3.49 5.60
C ILE A 41 0.09 2.91 5.48
N HIS A 42 0.60 2.27 6.54
CA HIS A 42 1.94 1.67 6.51
C HIS A 42 2.03 0.52 5.51
N ALA A 43 1.02 -0.36 5.47
CA ALA A 43 0.96 -1.46 4.51
C ALA A 43 0.93 -0.94 3.07
N ALA A 44 0.08 0.04 2.76
CA ALA A 44 0.00 0.62 1.41
C ALA A 44 1.31 1.31 1.01
N THR A 45 1.87 2.15 1.89
CA THR A 45 3.16 2.84 1.64
C THR A 45 4.28 1.84 1.36
N SER A 46 4.31 0.72 2.10
CA SER A 46 5.30 -0.35 1.92
C SER A 46 5.29 -0.97 0.52
N VAL A 47 4.17 -0.92 -0.22
CA VAL A 47 4.11 -1.39 -1.61
C VAL A 47 5.08 -0.59 -2.50
N ALA A 48 4.97 0.75 -2.49
CA ALA A 48 5.83 1.61 -3.30
C ALA A 48 7.29 1.58 -2.84
N LEU A 49 7.53 1.48 -1.52
CA LEU A 49 8.89 1.41 -0.97
C LEU A 49 9.61 0.14 -1.41
N ASN A 50 8.96 -1.03 -1.34
CA ASN A 50 9.56 -2.29 -1.78
C ASN A 50 9.80 -2.31 -3.31
N ILE A 51 8.93 -1.70 -4.11
CA ILE A 51 9.17 -1.56 -5.56
C ILE A 51 10.42 -0.70 -5.83
N ALA A 52 10.55 0.42 -5.12
CA ALA A 52 11.70 1.31 -5.27
C ALA A 52 13.01 0.62 -4.84
N GLU A 53 13.03 -0.03 -3.68
CA GLU A 53 14.19 -0.78 -3.17
C GLU A 53 14.58 -1.91 -4.14
N GLY A 54 13.61 -2.70 -4.60
CA GLY A 54 13.82 -3.76 -5.58
C GLY A 54 14.42 -3.26 -6.90
N SER A 55 14.05 -2.07 -7.36
CA SER A 55 14.58 -1.48 -8.60
C SER A 55 16.09 -1.17 -8.54
N THR A 56 16.63 -1.02 -7.33
CA THR A 56 18.05 -0.71 -7.10
C THR A 56 18.89 -1.96 -6.82
N SER A 57 18.26 -3.14 -6.82
CA SER A 57 18.90 -4.41 -6.55
C SER A 57 19.95 -4.77 -7.61
N GLN A 58 20.97 -5.53 -7.21
CA GLN A 58 22.07 -5.90 -8.11
C GLN A 58 21.81 -7.17 -8.92
N SER A 59 20.68 -7.85 -8.69
CA SER A 59 20.29 -9.08 -9.38
C SER A 59 18.77 -9.22 -9.54
N ASP A 60 18.36 -9.93 -10.58
CA ASP A 60 16.95 -10.22 -10.86
C ASP A 60 16.28 -11.00 -9.72
N ALA A 61 17.02 -11.91 -9.07
CA ALA A 61 16.51 -12.69 -7.95
C ALA A 61 16.18 -11.82 -6.73
N GLU A 62 17.01 -10.81 -6.46
CA GLU A 62 16.77 -9.85 -5.39
C GLU A 62 15.62 -8.91 -5.73
N GLN A 63 15.58 -8.40 -6.97
CA GLN A 63 14.45 -7.60 -7.45
C GLN A 63 13.12 -8.37 -7.31
N ALA A 64 13.07 -9.63 -7.73
CA ALA A 64 11.89 -10.48 -7.59
C ALA A 64 11.46 -10.68 -6.13
N ARG A 65 12.42 -10.79 -5.20
CA ARG A 65 12.15 -10.89 -3.76
C ARG A 65 11.47 -9.64 -3.22
N PHE A 66 11.96 -8.45 -3.58
CA PHE A 66 11.36 -7.17 -3.18
C PHE A 66 9.96 -6.97 -3.79
N LEU A 67 9.76 -7.35 -5.06
CA LEU A 67 8.41 -7.37 -5.64
C LEU A 67 7.48 -8.33 -4.88
N GLY A 68 7.99 -9.47 -4.42
CA GLY A 68 7.26 -10.37 -3.53
C GLY A 68 6.86 -9.73 -2.20
N PHE A 69 7.69 -8.86 -1.62
CA PHE A 69 7.34 -8.09 -0.43
C PHE A 69 6.29 -7.01 -0.72
N ALA A 70 6.39 -6.31 -1.86
CA ALA A 70 5.37 -5.36 -2.28
C ALA A 70 3.99 -6.02 -2.41
N VAL A 71 3.92 -7.22 -2.99
CA VAL A 71 2.68 -8.01 -3.08
C VAL A 71 2.15 -8.39 -1.69
N ARG A 72 3.02 -8.79 -0.76
CA ARG A 72 2.58 -9.11 0.62
C ARG A 72 2.00 -7.89 1.32
N SER A 73 2.61 -6.72 1.16
CA SER A 73 2.10 -5.46 1.69
C SER A 73 0.75 -5.08 1.08
N LEU A 74 0.55 -5.29 -0.23
CA LEU A 74 -0.74 -5.09 -0.87
C LEU A 74 -1.84 -5.98 -0.27
N ILE A 75 -1.55 -7.28 -0.07
CA ILE A 75 -2.48 -8.22 0.55
C ILE A 75 -2.81 -7.80 1.99
N GLU A 76 -1.84 -7.27 2.73
CA GLU A 76 -2.06 -6.71 4.06
C GLU A 76 -2.98 -5.48 4.05
N THR A 77 -2.82 -4.57 3.08
CA THR A 77 -3.74 -3.45 2.88
C THR A 77 -5.17 -3.93 2.62
N VAL A 78 -5.35 -4.94 1.76
CA VAL A 78 -6.66 -5.56 1.49
C VAL A 78 -7.25 -6.18 2.75
N ALA A 79 -6.45 -6.89 3.55
CA ALA A 79 -6.90 -7.45 4.83
C ALA A 79 -7.36 -6.35 5.80
N CYS A 80 -6.65 -5.23 5.88
CA CYS A 80 -7.06 -4.07 6.68
C CYS A 80 -8.40 -3.49 6.22
N GLN A 81 -8.62 -3.37 4.90
CA GLN A 81 -9.92 -2.91 4.37
C GLN A 81 -11.07 -3.84 4.78
N HIS A 82 -10.88 -5.15 4.76
CA HIS A 82 -11.89 -6.10 5.26
C HIS A 82 -12.20 -5.89 6.75
N LEU A 83 -11.19 -5.62 7.58
CA LEU A 83 -11.39 -5.32 9.00
C LEU A 83 -12.16 -4.00 9.19
N ILE A 84 -11.79 -2.95 8.47
CA ILE A 84 -12.48 -1.65 8.48
C ILE A 84 -13.96 -1.81 8.09
N SER A 85 -14.24 -2.56 7.02
CA SER A 85 -15.60 -2.84 6.56
C SER A 85 -16.39 -3.65 7.61
N ARG A 86 -15.79 -4.69 8.20
CA ARG A 86 -16.43 -5.49 9.27
C ARG A 86 -16.79 -4.66 10.50
N ARG A 87 -16.03 -3.61 10.79
CA ARG A 87 -16.29 -2.67 11.88
C ARG A 87 -17.38 -1.65 11.55
N GLY A 88 -17.85 -1.62 10.29
CA GLY A 88 -18.90 -0.72 9.83
C GLY A 88 -18.45 0.73 9.71
N TYR A 89 -17.14 0.99 9.58
CA TYR A 89 -16.62 2.35 9.50
C TYR A 89 -16.86 3.04 8.15
N LEU A 90 -17.14 2.26 7.11
CA LEU A 90 -17.38 2.76 5.76
C LEU A 90 -18.68 2.16 5.21
N LYS A 91 -19.56 3.02 4.69
CA LYS A 91 -20.76 2.63 3.95
C LYS A 91 -20.37 2.51 2.48
N GLU A 92 -20.29 1.27 1.99
CA GLU A 92 -19.86 0.94 0.61
C GLU A 92 -18.39 1.28 0.34
N VAL A 93 -17.49 0.40 0.79
CA VAL A 93 -16.12 0.40 0.27
C VAL A 93 -16.20 -0.19 -1.13
N GLU A 94 -16.08 0.65 -2.15
CA GLU A 94 -15.68 0.17 -3.47
C GLU A 94 -14.37 -0.60 -3.27
N GLN A 95 -14.38 -1.92 -3.52
CA GLN A 95 -13.19 -2.74 -3.30
C GLN A 95 -12.08 -2.14 -4.17
N LEU A 96 -11.08 -1.53 -3.55
CA LEU A 96 -9.87 -1.07 -4.22
C LEU A 96 -9.11 -2.32 -4.65
N ARG A 97 -9.46 -2.83 -5.84
CA ARG A 97 -8.77 -3.91 -6.53
C ARG A 97 -7.76 -3.33 -7.50
#